data_AF-A0A1S2CI16-F1
#
_entry.id   AF-A0A1S2CI16-F1
#
_cell.length_a   1.000
_cell.length_b   1.000
_cell.length_c   1.000
_cell.angle_alpha   90.00
_cell.angle_beta   90.00
_cell.angle_gamma   90.00
#
_symmetry.space_group_name_H-M   'P 1'
#
loop_
_entity.id
_entity.type
_entity.pdbx_description
1 polymer ?
#
loop_
_entity_poly.entity_id
_entity_poly.type
_entity_poly.pdbx_seq_one_letter_code
_entity_poly.pdbx_strand_id
1 'polypeptide(L)'
;MSWDALDKFSTSNLVRKMTLHCQYAAARMVILANFSGFLNFGDKWKKAQPQFEEIFRHSTDEILSTAIWIEPGKNDVTSESGFFGKLTKWFKDNFQVVFGKGRSSEEISFASSTSQFKHPLKDRAIRSNLTVVRFDLPKVGGAE
;
A
#
# COMPACT_ATOMS: atom_id res chain seq x y z
N MET A 1 18.75 4.26 -0.69
CA MET A 1 18.48 4.07 0.75
C MET A 1 17.69 2.78 0.90
N SER A 2 18.01 1.95 1.90
CA SER A 2 17.28 0.71 2.18
C SER A 2 16.33 0.92 3.35
N TRP A 3 15.02 0.82 3.11
CA TRP A 3 14.03 0.68 4.17
C TRP A 3 13.82 -0.81 4.45
N ASP A 4 13.68 -1.16 5.73
CA ASP A 4 13.34 -2.51 6.20
C ASP A 4 11.96 -2.44 6.86
N ALA A 5 10.99 -3.17 6.28
CA ALA A 5 9.61 -3.18 6.74
C ALA A 5 9.42 -3.86 8.10
N LEU A 6 10.42 -4.59 8.60
CA LEU A 6 10.37 -5.23 9.92
C LEU A 6 11.09 -4.44 11.01
N ASP A 7 11.85 -3.40 10.65
CA ASP A 7 12.60 -2.59 11.60
C ASP A 7 11.92 -1.24 11.85
N LYS A 8 11.61 -0.99 13.13
CA LYS A 8 11.04 0.26 13.61
C LYS A 8 11.99 1.45 13.41
N PHE A 9 13.30 1.28 13.60
CA PHE A 9 14.25 2.39 13.45
C PHE A 9 14.42 2.77 11.99
N SER A 10 14.49 1.77 11.11
CA SER A 10 14.44 1.96 9.66
C SER A 10 13.18 2.73 9.23
N THR A 11 12.03 2.40 9.81
CA THR A 11 10.75 3.08 9.54
C THR A 11 10.76 4.53 10.04
N SER A 12 11.20 4.79 11.27
CA SER A 12 11.32 6.18 11.77
C SER A 12 12.28 7.03 10.93
N ASN A 13 13.37 6.43 10.42
CA ASN A 13 14.29 7.11 9.50
C ASN A 13 13.64 7.44 8.16
N LEU A 14 12.80 6.55 7.63
CA LEU A 14 12.01 6.80 6.43
C LEU A 14 11.01 7.94 6.68
N VAL A 15 10.24 7.86 7.76
CA VAL A 15 9.26 8.88 8.17
C VAL A 15 9.90 10.25 8.27
N ARG A 16 11.02 10.38 8.98
CA ARG A 16 11.77 11.65 9.09
C ARG A 16 12.10 12.25 7.73
N LYS A 17 12.52 11.41 6.77
CA LYS A 17 12.83 11.88 5.42
C LYS A 17 11.59 12.27 4.66
N MET A 18 10.51 11.50 4.77
CA MET A 18 9.21 11.87 4.21
C MET A 18 8.78 13.23 4.74
N THR A 19 8.91 13.51 6.05
CA THR A 19 8.58 14.82 6.65
C THR A 19 9.37 15.94 5.98
N LEU A 20 10.69 15.78 5.85
CA LEU A 20 11.56 16.80 5.25
C LEU A 20 11.25 17.04 3.77
N HIS A 21 10.95 15.98 3.01
CA HIS A 21 10.64 16.11 1.59
C HIS A 21 9.21 16.62 1.31
N CYS A 22 8.27 16.38 2.22
CA CYS A 22 6.88 16.78 2.07
C CYS A 22 6.57 18.19 2.56
N GLN A 23 7.54 18.93 3.13
CA GLN A 23 7.31 20.24 3.76
C GLN A 23 6.57 21.26 2.86
N TYR A 24 6.76 21.17 1.54
CA TYR A 24 6.13 22.06 0.55
C TYR A 24 5.34 21.31 -0.52
N ALA A 25 5.03 20.03 -0.28
CA ALA A 25 4.32 19.21 -1.26
C ALA A 25 2.82 19.49 -1.19
N ALA A 26 2.22 19.86 -2.33
CA ALA A 26 0.76 20.07 -2.43
C ALA A 26 -0.05 18.76 -2.40
N ALA A 27 0.60 17.62 -2.64
CA ALA A 27 0.00 16.30 -2.61
C ALA A 27 1.04 15.25 -2.22
N ARG A 28 0.60 14.17 -1.58
CA ARG A 28 1.46 13.05 -1.18
C ARG A 28 0.96 11.75 -1.80
N MET A 29 1.87 10.99 -2.40
CA MET A 29 1.58 9.67 -2.92
C MET A 29 2.54 8.64 -2.33
N VAL A 30 1.98 7.60 -1.72
CA VAL A 30 2.75 6.44 -1.25
C VAL A 30 2.55 5.30 -2.23
N ILE A 31 3.64 4.74 -2.76
CA ILE A 31 3.58 3.56 -3.62
C ILE A 31 4.28 2.42 -2.92
N LEU A 32 3.56 1.33 -2.70
CA LEU A 32 4.07 0.09 -2.14
C LEU A 32 3.93 -0.98 -3.21
N ALA A 33 5.00 -1.73 -3.49
CA ALA A 33 5.01 -2.68 -4.59
C ALA A 33 5.72 -3.98 -4.24
N ASN A 34 5.18 -5.09 -4.72
CA ASN A 34 5.81 -6.41 -4.72
C ASN A 34 6.19 -6.92 -3.31
N PHE A 35 5.29 -6.75 -2.36
CA PHE A 35 5.47 -7.17 -0.98
C PHE A 35 4.81 -8.52 -0.67
N SER A 36 3.85 -8.97 -1.49
CA SER A 36 3.11 -10.21 -1.27
C SER A 36 4.03 -11.42 -1.03
N GLY A 37 5.05 -11.59 -1.87
CA GLY A 37 6.04 -12.68 -1.74
C GLY A 37 6.93 -12.60 -0.50
N PHE A 38 6.96 -11.47 0.21
CA PHE A 38 7.69 -11.33 1.47
C PHE A 38 6.74 -11.40 2.67
N LEU A 39 5.62 -10.67 2.62
CA LEU A 39 4.71 -10.48 3.74
C LEU A 39 3.75 -11.66 3.97
N ASN A 40 3.42 -12.44 2.94
CA ASN A 40 2.55 -13.62 3.11
C ASN A 40 3.23 -14.79 3.84
N PHE A 41 4.54 -14.73 4.10
CA PHE A 41 5.28 -15.83 4.71
C PHE A 41 5.47 -15.64 6.22
N GLY A 42 5.09 -16.66 7.00
CA GLY A 42 5.29 -16.69 8.45
C GLY A 42 4.54 -15.55 9.17
N ASP A 43 5.22 -14.92 10.13
CA ASP A 43 4.68 -13.82 10.93
C ASP A 43 5.07 -12.42 10.41
N LYS A 44 5.62 -12.34 9.19
CA LYS A 44 6.17 -11.10 8.62
C LYS A 44 5.11 -10.02 8.45
N TRP A 45 3.91 -10.36 7.97
CA TRP A 45 2.81 -9.40 7.91
C TRP A 45 2.52 -8.79 9.29
N LYS A 46 2.34 -9.64 10.31
CA LYS A 46 2.06 -9.19 11.68
C LYS A 46 3.16 -8.29 12.24
N LYS A 47 4.43 -8.60 11.93
CA LYS A 47 5.58 -7.81 12.35
C LYS A 47 5.71 -6.48 11.61
N ALA A 48 5.38 -6.44 10.32
CA ALA A 48 5.51 -5.26 9.46
C ALA A 48 4.31 -4.31 9.56
N GLN A 49 3.16 -4.82 9.98
CA GLN A 49 1.91 -4.08 10.04
C GLN A 49 2.06 -2.75 10.80
N PRO A 50 2.67 -2.68 12.00
CA PRO A 50 2.84 -1.41 12.72
C PRO A 50 3.69 -0.38 11.96
N GLN A 51 4.67 -0.83 11.19
CA GLN A 51 5.56 0.03 10.41
C GLN A 51 4.81 0.62 9.21
N PHE A 52 4.00 -0.21 8.53
CA PHE A 52 3.10 0.30 7.51
C PHE A 52 2.13 1.32 8.12
N GLU A 53 1.49 1.01 9.23
CA GLU A 53 0.56 1.94 9.90
C GLU A 53 1.19 3.31 10.18
N GLU A 54 2.45 3.34 10.61
CA GLU A 54 3.21 4.58 10.81
C GLU A 54 3.43 5.36 9.51
N ILE A 55 3.81 4.68 8.43
CA ILE A 55 4.00 5.30 7.11
C ILE A 55 2.68 5.89 6.59
N PHE A 56 1.60 5.10 6.64
CA PHE A 56 0.28 5.53 6.17
C PHE A 56 -0.22 6.73 6.98
N ARG A 57 -0.13 6.67 8.32
CA ARG A 57 -0.51 7.77 9.21
C ARG A 57 0.31 9.03 8.99
N HIS A 58 1.61 8.92 8.71
CA HIS A 58 2.44 10.08 8.40
C HIS A 58 2.15 10.66 7.00
N SER A 59 1.64 9.83 6.10
CA SER A 59 1.34 10.23 4.72
C SER A 59 -0.03 10.88 4.56
N THR A 60 -0.88 10.85 5.59
CA THR A 60 -2.12 11.61 5.61
C THR A 60 -1.82 13.11 5.63
N ASP A 61 -2.60 13.89 4.89
CA ASP A 61 -2.44 15.35 4.79
C ASP A 61 -3.80 15.99 4.47
N GLU A 62 -3.94 17.30 4.68
CA GLU A 62 -5.22 18.03 4.56
C GLU A 62 -5.72 18.16 3.11
N ILE A 63 -4.81 18.12 2.12
CA ILE A 63 -5.13 18.43 0.72
C ILE A 63 -5.54 17.18 -0.06
N LEU A 64 -4.55 16.41 -0.53
CA LEU A 64 -4.70 15.26 -1.42
C LEU A 64 -3.59 14.24 -1.13
N SER A 65 -3.96 13.15 -0.45
CA SER A 65 -3.06 12.03 -0.19
C SER A 65 -3.65 10.72 -0.67
N THR A 66 -2.84 9.93 -1.37
CA THR A 66 -3.24 8.61 -1.87
C THR A 66 -2.13 7.61 -1.60
N ALA A 67 -2.50 6.39 -1.26
CA ALA A 67 -1.59 5.27 -1.27
C ALA A 67 -2.00 4.26 -2.33
N ILE A 68 -1.02 3.70 -3.02
CA ILE A 68 -1.20 2.73 -4.08
C ILE A 68 -0.39 1.49 -3.72
N TRP A 69 -1.05 0.34 -3.68
CA TRP A 69 -0.42 -0.94 -3.45
C TRP A 69 -0.45 -1.78 -4.73
N ILE A 70 0.73 -2.20 -5.20
CA ILE A 70 0.94 -2.87 -6.48
C ILE A 70 1.49 -4.27 -6.22
N GLU A 71 0.84 -5.30 -6.74
CA GLU A 71 1.33 -6.68 -6.60
C GLU A 71 1.28 -7.44 -7.92
N PRO A 72 2.13 -8.47 -8.09
CA PRO A 72 1.94 -9.45 -9.14
C PRO A 72 0.53 -10.03 -9.08
N GLY A 73 -0.16 -10.07 -10.22
CA GLY A 73 -1.50 -10.66 -10.36
C GLY A 73 -1.46 -12.19 -10.30
N LYS A 74 -1.20 -12.73 -9.10
CA LYS A 74 -1.19 -14.16 -8.78
C LYS A 74 -2.37 -14.52 -7.87
N ASN A 75 -2.83 -15.76 -7.96
CA ASN A 75 -4.01 -16.21 -7.21
C ASN A 75 -3.87 -16.06 -5.68
N ASP A 76 -2.67 -16.27 -5.12
CA ASP A 76 -2.36 -16.10 -3.70
C ASP A 76 -2.34 -14.63 -3.25
N VAL A 77 -2.38 -13.70 -4.20
CA VAL A 77 -2.51 -12.27 -3.99
C VAL A 77 -3.96 -11.83 -4.13
N THR A 78 -4.60 -12.18 -5.26
CA THR A 78 -5.88 -11.60 -5.69
C THR A 78 -7.12 -12.35 -5.23
N SER A 79 -7.00 -13.57 -4.68
CA SER A 79 -8.15 -14.28 -4.12
C SER A 79 -8.71 -13.57 -2.88
N GLU A 80 -9.95 -13.86 -2.51
CA GLU A 80 -10.58 -13.31 -1.30
C GLU A 80 -9.80 -13.65 -0.02
N SER A 81 -9.18 -14.83 0.03
CA SER A 81 -8.29 -15.27 1.12
C SER A 81 -6.81 -14.90 0.89
N GLY A 82 -6.51 -14.24 -0.23
CA GLY A 82 -5.18 -13.84 -0.64
C GLY A 82 -4.65 -12.62 0.13
N PHE A 83 -3.48 -12.15 -0.28
CA PHE A 83 -2.85 -10.99 0.35
C PHE A 83 -3.75 -9.75 0.33
N PHE A 84 -4.45 -9.48 -0.77
CA PHE A 84 -5.32 -8.32 -0.86
C PHE A 84 -6.55 -8.40 0.03
N GLY A 85 -7.09 -9.59 0.30
CA GLY A 85 -8.13 -9.76 1.30
C GLY A 85 -7.65 -9.30 2.68
N LYS A 86 -6.44 -9.72 3.09
CA LYS A 86 -5.82 -9.32 4.35
C LYS A 86 -5.54 -7.82 4.40
N LEU A 87 -4.94 -7.27 3.34
CA LEU A 87 -4.58 -5.85 3.24
C LEU A 87 -5.82 -4.94 3.28
N THR A 88 -6.84 -5.28 2.49
CA THR A 88 -8.12 -4.56 2.43
C THR A 88 -8.81 -4.56 3.80
N LYS A 89 -8.87 -5.72 4.46
CA LYS A 89 -9.42 -5.83 5.81
C LYS A 89 -8.65 -4.97 6.81
N TRP A 90 -7.32 -5.12 6.86
CA TRP A 90 -6.46 -4.32 7.73
C TRP A 90 -6.64 -2.82 7.50
N PHE A 91 -6.70 -2.38 6.24
CA PHE A 91 -6.88 -0.98 5.92
C PHE A 91 -8.23 -0.46 6.41
N LYS A 92 -9.31 -1.22 6.18
CA LYS A 92 -10.64 -0.86 6.71
C LYS A 92 -10.64 -0.77 8.23
N ASP A 93 -10.09 -1.78 8.91
CA ASP A 93 -10.10 -1.85 10.37
C ASP A 93 -9.33 -0.68 11.04
N ASN A 94 -8.21 -0.25 10.44
CA ASN A 94 -7.32 0.75 11.05
C ASN A 94 -7.56 2.18 10.55
N PHE A 95 -8.10 2.35 9.33
CA PHE A 95 -8.23 3.65 8.69
C PHE A 95 -9.67 4.02 8.30
N GLN A 96 -10.69 3.24 8.66
CA GLN A 96 -12.08 3.72 8.64
C GLN A 96 -12.48 4.28 10.02
N VAL A 97 -12.10 3.59 11.11
CA VAL A 97 -12.52 3.92 12.48
C VAL A 97 -11.94 5.26 12.96
N VAL A 98 -10.71 5.60 12.54
CA VAL A 98 -10.00 6.81 12.97
C VAL A 98 -10.58 8.10 12.33
N PHE A 99 -11.49 7.99 11.35
CA PHE A 99 -11.86 9.12 10.47
C PHE A 99 -13.37 9.43 10.39
N GLY A 100 -14.18 8.88 11.30
CA GLY A 100 -15.61 9.19 11.43
C GLY A 100 -16.52 8.52 10.39
N LYS A 101 -17.82 8.40 10.72
CA LYS A 101 -18.84 7.71 9.90
C LYS A 101 -19.14 8.37 8.54
N GLY A 102 -18.48 9.49 8.21
CA GLY A 102 -18.88 10.41 7.13
C GLY A 102 -18.24 10.14 5.75
N ARG A 103 -17.31 9.21 5.62
CA ARG A 103 -16.75 8.85 4.31
C ARG A 103 -16.74 7.35 4.13
N SER A 104 -17.66 6.84 3.32
CA SER A 104 -17.54 5.50 2.77
C SER A 104 -16.15 5.42 2.14
N SER A 105 -15.39 4.36 2.46
CA SER A 105 -14.42 3.94 1.46
C SER A 105 -15.25 3.66 0.21
N GLU A 106 -15.19 4.56 -0.78
CA GLU A 106 -15.61 4.21 -2.14
C GLU A 106 -15.03 2.83 -2.39
N GLU A 107 -15.87 1.88 -2.82
CA GLU A 107 -15.53 0.46 -2.88
C GLU A 107 -14.08 0.28 -3.31
N ILE A 108 -13.26 -0.33 -2.45
CA ILE A 108 -11.82 -0.49 -2.70
C ILE A 108 -11.66 -1.04 -4.10
N SER A 109 -11.16 -0.19 -5.00
CA SER A 109 -11.15 -0.46 -6.42
C SER A 109 -9.86 -1.15 -6.81
N PHE A 110 -10.02 -2.23 -7.57
CA PHE A 110 -8.92 -3.01 -8.11
C PHE A 110 -8.74 -2.67 -9.58
N ALA A 111 -7.57 -2.17 -9.95
CA ALA A 111 -7.17 -2.10 -11.34
C ALA A 111 -6.28 -3.31 -11.65
N SER A 112 -6.59 -4.06 -12.70
CA SER A 112 -5.74 -5.16 -13.16
C SER A 112 -5.32 -4.93 -14.60
N SER A 113 -4.10 -5.33 -14.92
CA SER A 113 -3.58 -5.30 -16.27
C SER A 113 -2.82 -6.58 -16.57
N THR A 114 -2.90 -7.03 -17.82
CA THR A 114 -2.11 -8.13 -18.36
C THR A 114 -1.33 -7.58 -19.54
N SER A 115 -0.03 -7.82 -19.55
CA SER A 115 0.85 -7.52 -20.68
C SER A 115 1.53 -8.80 -21.16
N GLN A 116 1.80 -8.88 -22.46
CA GLN A 116 2.64 -9.90 -23.05
C GLN A 116 3.84 -9.23 -23.73
N PHE A 117 5.03 -9.73 -23.44
CA PHE A 117 6.26 -9.21 -24.03
C PHE A 117 7.23 -10.35 -24.38
N LYS A 118 8.09 -10.13 -25.37
CA LYS A 118 9.15 -11.08 -25.73
C LYS A 118 10.22 -11.05 -24.64
N HIS A 119 10.50 -12.20 -24.02
CA HIS A 119 11.52 -12.26 -22.99
C HIS A 119 12.92 -12.27 -23.62
N PRO A 120 13.87 -11.44 -23.15
CA PRO A 120 15.18 -11.32 -23.77
C PRO A 120 16.00 -12.62 -23.74
N LEU A 121 15.70 -13.53 -22.81
CA LEU A 121 16.41 -14.81 -22.63
C LEU A 121 15.58 -16.05 -22.96
N LYS A 122 14.32 -15.91 -23.39
CA LYS A 122 13.46 -17.07 -23.70
C LYS A 122 12.81 -16.82 -25.04
N ASP A 123 12.87 -17.82 -25.92
CA ASP A 123 12.24 -17.74 -27.24
C ASP A 123 10.74 -18.00 -27.17
N ARG A 124 10.07 -17.29 -26.25
CA ARG A 124 8.62 -17.29 -26.09
C ARG A 124 8.18 -15.96 -25.47
N ALA A 125 6.98 -15.52 -25.84
CA ALA A 125 6.32 -14.42 -25.14
C ALA A 125 6.06 -14.81 -23.68
N ILE A 126 6.27 -13.88 -22.76
CA ILE A 126 5.93 -14.02 -21.35
C ILE A 126 4.78 -13.08 -21.03
N ARG A 127 3.82 -13.63 -20.28
CA ARG A 127 2.71 -12.89 -19.70
C ARG A 127 3.12 -12.33 -18.34
N SER A 128 2.88 -11.04 -18.13
CA SER A 128 2.95 -10.39 -16.81
C SER A 128 1.57 -9.88 -16.43
N ASN A 129 1.15 -10.23 -15.22
CA ASN A 129 -0.10 -9.77 -14.63
C ASN A 129 0.23 -8.82 -13.49
N LEU A 130 -0.46 -7.70 -13.44
CA LEU A 130 -0.35 -6.70 -12.39
C LEU A 130 -1.73 -6.42 -11.84
N THR A 131 -1.84 -6.37 -10.51
CA THR A 131 -3.03 -5.83 -9.86
C THR A 131 -2.61 -4.71 -8.92
N VAL A 132 -3.40 -3.64 -8.94
CA VAL A 132 -3.18 -2.41 -8.21
C VAL A 132 -4.42 -2.12 -7.39
N VAL A 133 -4.20 -1.75 -6.13
CA VAL A 133 -5.23 -1.29 -5.21
C VAL A 133 -4.91 0.14 -4.83
N ARG A 134 -5.90 1.03 -5.00
CA ARG A 134 -5.81 2.41 -4.53
C ARG A 134 -6.52 2.52 -3.18
N PHE A 135 -5.84 3.16 -2.24
CA PHE A 135 -6.38 3.59 -0.97
C PHE A 135 -6.33 5.11 -0.92
N ASP A 136 -7.49 5.75 -0.82
CA ASP A 136 -7.50 7.18 -0.53
C ASP A 136 -7.19 7.38 0.94
N LEU A 137 -6.14 8.15 1.19
CA LEU A 137 -5.75 8.47 2.54
C LEU A 137 -6.65 9.59 3.04
N PRO A 138 -7.04 9.52 4.31
CA PRO A 138 -7.94 10.49 4.88
C PRO A 138 -7.29 11.86 4.93
N LYS A 139 -8.12 12.89 4.73
CA LYS A 139 -7.74 14.27 4.99
C LYS A 139 -7.70 14.48 6.50
N VAL A 140 -6.61 15.06 7.00
CA VAL A 140 -6.58 15.52 8.39
C VAL A 140 -7.61 16.66 8.51
N GLY A 141 -8.53 16.61 9.47
CA GLY A 141 -9.48 17.73 9.75
C GLY A 141 -10.98 17.51 9.48
N GLY A 142 -11.48 16.29 9.32
CA GLY A 142 -12.92 16.02 9.24
C GLY A 142 -13.56 15.68 10.58
N ALA A 143 -13.57 16.61 11.54
CA ALA A 143 -14.50 16.56 12.65
C ALA A 143 -15.74 17.38 12.25
N GLU A 144 -16.83 16.70 11.91
CA GLU A 144 -18.18 17.25 12.06
C GLU A 144 -18.78 16.72 13.35
#